data_AF-A0A2N0Z0U4-F1
#
_entry.id   AF-A0A2N0Z0U4-F1
#
_cell.length_a   1.000
_cell.length_b   1.000
_cell.length_c   1.000
_cell.angle_alpha   90.00
_cell.angle_beta   90.00
_cell.angle_gamma   90.00
#
_symmetry.space_group_name_H-M   'P 1'
#
loop_
_entity.id
_entity.type
_entity.pdbx_description
1 polymer ?
#
loop_
_entity_poly.entity_id
_entity_poly.type
_entity_poly.pdbx_seq_one_letter_code
_entity_poly.pdbx_strand_id
1 'polypeptide(L)'
;MFIGMQTLPVVYVDNNLQEALENITITFDGNKAKEPTFKSIKSGERVFTGLYNKFDEIRAIYLKYYNDKLAIMEKKQIYKVFNNTILGTVGIILVEIVGKQQDGKLELKITENFS
;
A
#
# COMPACT_ATOMS: atom_id res chain seq x y z
N MET A 1 -6.82 22.80 24.14
CA MET A 1 -5.74 22.40 23.21
C MET A 1 -5.83 20.88 23.05
N PHE A 2 -6.60 20.41 22.06
CA PHE A 2 -6.65 18.99 21.75
C PHE A 2 -5.36 18.65 21.03
N ILE A 3 -4.46 17.93 21.69
CA ILE A 3 -3.34 17.27 21.04
C ILE A 3 -3.97 16.06 20.33
N GLY A 4 -4.63 16.32 19.20
CA GLY A 4 -5.23 15.29 18.38
C GLY A 4 -4.13 14.33 17.97
N MET A 5 -4.28 13.07 18.37
CA MET A 5 -3.42 11.97 17.97
C MET A 5 -3.23 12.07 16.45
N GLN A 6 -2.03 12.38 15.98
CA GLN A 6 -1.73 12.40 14.55
C GLN A 6 -1.87 10.96 14.08
N THR A 7 -3.04 10.59 13.55
CA THR A 7 -3.25 9.27 12.98
C THR A 7 -2.39 9.21 11.73
N LEU A 8 -1.32 8.41 11.80
CA LEU A 8 -0.51 8.14 10.63
C LEU A 8 -1.43 7.60 9.51
N PRO A 9 -1.17 7.96 8.26
CA PRO A 9 -1.88 7.43 7.12
C PRO A 9 -1.67 5.92 7.08
N VAL A 10 -2.78 5.17 6.99
CA VAL A 10 -2.77 3.70 7.03
C VAL A 10 -3.12 3.16 5.65
N VAL A 11 -2.33 2.19 5.19
CA VAL A 11 -2.65 1.40 4.01
C VAL A 11 -3.12 0.02 4.48
N TYR A 12 -4.37 -0.31 4.18
CA TYR A 12 -4.92 -1.66 4.29
C TYR A 12 -4.75 -2.39 2.96
N VAL A 13 -4.42 -3.68 3.04
CA VAL A 13 -4.31 -4.56 1.88
C VAL A 13 -5.17 -5.79 2.12
N ASP A 14 -6.13 -6.01 1.23
CA ASP A 14 -7.00 -7.19 1.22
C ASP A 14 -6.55 -8.15 0.15
N ASN A 15 -6.40 -9.41 0.54
CA ASN A 15 -6.23 -10.49 -0.42
C ASN A 15 -7.57 -11.17 -0.71
N ASN A 16 -8.23 -10.76 -1.79
CA ASN A 16 -9.48 -11.37 -2.24
C ASN A 16 -9.26 -12.52 -3.24
N LEU A 17 -8.00 -12.94 -3.45
CA LEU A 17 -7.67 -14.13 -4.23
C LEU A 17 -7.91 -15.40 -3.40
N GLN A 18 -8.01 -16.54 -4.08
CA GLN A 18 -8.06 -17.86 -3.42
C GLN A 18 -6.67 -18.41 -3.03
N GLU A 19 -5.60 -17.70 -3.38
CA GLU A 19 -4.21 -18.05 -3.05
C GLU A 19 -3.61 -17.07 -2.04
N ALA A 20 -2.57 -17.50 -1.31
CA ALA A 20 -1.80 -16.58 -0.47
C ALA A 20 -0.91 -15.68 -1.33
N LEU A 21 -0.73 -14.44 -0.90
CA LEU A 21 0.17 -13.49 -1.52
C LEU A 21 1.43 -13.35 -0.67
N GLU A 22 2.59 -13.42 -1.33
CA GLU A 22 3.88 -13.36 -0.65
C GLU A 22 4.61 -12.04 -0.96
N ASN A 23 5.33 -11.52 0.03
CA ASN A 23 6.25 -10.38 -0.07
C ASN A 23 5.63 -9.09 -0.66
N ILE A 24 4.37 -8.80 -0.30
CA ILE A 24 3.72 -7.54 -0.67
C ILE A 24 4.34 -6.41 0.13
N THR A 25 4.87 -5.40 -0.56
CA THR A 25 5.60 -4.28 0.05
C THR A 25 4.91 -2.97 -0.28
N ILE A 26 4.72 -2.12 0.73
CA ILE A 26 4.23 -0.75 0.56
C ILE A 26 5.42 0.20 0.61
N THR A 27 5.57 1.07 -0.38
CA THR A 27 6.74 1.95 -0.50
C THR A 27 6.38 3.31 -1.12
N PHE A 28 7.27 4.27 -1.00
CA PHE A 28 7.22 5.58 -1.67
C PHE A 28 8.64 6.05 -1.97
N ASP A 29 8.80 6.84 -3.03
CA ASP A 29 10.14 7.24 -3.49
C ASP A 29 10.86 8.10 -2.45
N GLY A 30 12.16 7.89 -2.26
CA GLY A 30 12.98 8.63 -1.28
C GLY A 30 12.93 8.09 0.15
N ASN A 31 12.13 7.05 0.42
CA ASN A 31 12.18 6.37 1.72
C ASN A 31 13.52 5.63 1.90
N LYS A 32 14.34 6.09 2.85
CA LYS A 32 15.59 5.40 3.26
C LYS A 32 15.36 4.39 4.38
N ALA A 33 14.18 4.36 4.98
CA ALA A 33 13.83 3.39 5.99
C ALA A 33 13.48 2.03 5.35
N LYS A 34 13.49 0.99 6.17
CA LYS A 34 13.06 -0.35 5.75
C LYS A 34 11.62 -0.28 5.22
N GLU A 35 11.41 -0.74 3.99
CA GLU A 35 10.08 -0.81 3.38
C GLU A 35 9.20 -1.78 4.19
N PRO A 36 7.98 -1.40 4.60
CA PRO A 36 7.06 -2.32 5.23
C PRO A 36 6.64 -3.42 4.23
N THR A 37 7.01 -4.65 4.56
CA THR A 37 6.73 -5.85 3.75
C THR A 37 5.90 -6.85 4.56
N PHE A 38 4.76 -7.23 3.99
CA PHE A 38 3.95 -8.35 4.46
C PHE A 38 4.52 -9.62 3.83
N LYS A 39 5.06 -10.51 4.67
CA LYS A 39 5.68 -11.75 4.19
C LYS A 39 4.67 -12.65 3.49
N SER A 40 3.51 -12.84 4.11
CA SER A 40 2.40 -13.64 3.58
C SER A 40 1.08 -12.98 3.97
N ILE A 41 0.12 -12.95 3.05
CA ILE A 41 -1.26 -12.52 3.26
C ILE A 41 -2.16 -13.65 2.76
N LYS A 42 -2.84 -14.35 3.66
CA LYS A 42 -3.71 -15.49 3.32
C LYS A 42 -4.94 -15.03 2.52
N SER A 43 -5.57 -15.97 1.83
CA SER A 43 -6.85 -15.72 1.17
C SER A 43 -7.89 -15.21 2.18
N GLY A 44 -8.56 -14.11 1.84
CA GLY A 44 -9.53 -13.40 2.69
C GLY A 44 -8.92 -12.60 3.85
N GLU A 45 -7.59 -12.53 3.96
CA GLU A 45 -6.92 -11.78 5.03
C GLU A 45 -6.77 -10.30 4.65
N ARG A 46 -6.94 -9.43 5.64
CA ARG A 46 -6.64 -8.01 5.61
C ARG A 46 -5.44 -7.72 6.51
N VAL A 47 -4.42 -7.10 5.95
CA VAL A 47 -3.26 -6.58 6.70
C VAL A 47 -3.19 -5.06 6.57
N PHE A 48 -2.41 -4.42 7.43
CA PHE A 48 -2.24 -2.97 7.35
C PHE A 48 -0.86 -2.52 7.78
N THR A 49 -0.47 -1.34 7.30
CA THR A 49 0.75 -0.65 7.74
C THR A 49 0.51 0.85 7.82
N GLY A 50 1.06 1.48 8.85
CA GLY A 50 1.12 2.92 8.95
C GLY A 50 2.34 3.43 8.18
N LEU A 51 2.14 4.47 7.37
CA LEU A 51 3.22 5.15 6.66
C LEU A 51 3.58 6.45 7.37
N TYR A 52 4.86 6.82 7.36
CA TYR A 52 5.29 8.10 7.90
C TYR A 52 6.11 8.86 6.86
N ASN A 53 5.57 9.98 6.38
CA ASN A 53 6.30 10.89 5.51
C ASN A 53 7.03 11.94 6.36
N LYS A 54 8.37 11.91 6.35
CA LYS A 54 9.19 12.97 6.95
C LYS A 54 9.50 14.11 5.97
N PHE A 55 9.09 13.99 4.71
CA PHE A 55 9.41 14.94 3.64
C PHE A 55 8.26 15.94 3.46
N ASP A 56 8.62 17.19 3.19
CA ASP A 56 7.66 18.28 2.89
C ASP A 56 7.08 18.19 1.46
N GLU A 57 7.68 17.33 0.62
CA GLU A 57 7.26 17.11 -0.77
C GLU A 57 6.11 16.10 -0.88
N ILE A 58 5.26 16.31 -1.89
CA ILE A 58 4.25 15.33 -2.31
C ILE A 58 4.95 14.12 -2.92
N ARG A 59 4.57 12.93 -2.47
CA ARG A 59 5.07 11.65 -2.99
C ARG A 59 3.90 10.74 -3.37
N ALA A 60 4.19 9.80 -4.27
CA ALA A 60 3.26 8.72 -4.56
C ALA A 60 3.58 7.50 -3.69
N ILE A 61 2.54 6.78 -3.27
CA ILE A 61 2.66 5.48 -2.60
C ILE A 61 2.47 4.39 -3.64
N TYR A 62 3.22 3.31 -3.49
CA TYR A 62 3.22 2.16 -4.37
C TYR A 62 3.06 0.86 -3.59
N LEU A 63 2.35 -0.07 -4.21
CA LEU A 63 2.39 -1.50 -3.87
C LEU A 63 3.42 -2.16 -4.81
N LYS A 64 4.34 -2.90 -4.21
CA LYS A 64 5.44 -3.60 -4.88
C LYS A 64 5.37 -5.09 -4.57
N TYR A 65 5.53 -5.91 -5.59
CA TYR A 65 5.50 -7.38 -5.49
C TYR A 65 6.34 -8.00 -6.60
N TYR A 66 6.75 -9.25 -6.41
CA TYR A 66 7.44 -10.00 -7.45
C TYR A 66 6.41 -10.70 -8.34
N ASN A 67 6.51 -10.51 -9.65
CA ASN A 67 5.69 -11.22 -10.63
C ASN A 67 6.47 -12.44 -11.14
N ASP A 68 6.10 -13.63 -10.68
CA ASP A 68 6.77 -14.89 -11.04
C ASP A 68 6.73 -15.19 -12.55
N LYS A 69 5.67 -14.77 -13.26
CA LYS A 69 5.53 -15.06 -14.69
C LYS A 69 6.45 -14.21 -15.56
N LEU A 70 6.69 -12.96 -15.15
CA LEU A 70 7.56 -12.04 -15.87
C LEU A 70 8.98 -11.98 -15.28
N ALA A 71 9.19 -12.60 -14.11
CA ALA A 71 10.44 -12.56 -13.36
C ALA A 71 10.95 -11.14 -13.05
N ILE A 72 10.03 -10.21 -12.77
CA ILE A 72 10.34 -8.80 -12.46
C ILE A 72 9.65 -8.34 -11.17
N MET A 73 10.22 -7.29 -10.56
CA MET A 73 9.55 -6.54 -9.51
C MET A 73 8.55 -5.57 -10.14
N GLU A 74 7.26 -5.82 -9.93
CA GLU A 74 6.18 -4.93 -10.31
C GLU A 74 6.00 -3.83 -9.25
N LYS A 75 5.69 -2.63 -9.70
CA LYS A 75 5.44 -1.46 -8.85
C LYS A 75 4.17 -0.76 -9.36
N LYS A 76 3.09 -0.82 -8.57
CA LYS A 76 1.81 -0.20 -8.89
C LYS A 76 1.54 0.97 -7.97
N GLN A 77 1.26 2.14 -8.54
CA GLN A 77 0.90 3.31 -7.75
C GLN A 77 -0.48 3.09 -7.11
N ILE A 78 -0.56 3.29 -5.79
CA ILE A 78 -1.81 3.15 -5.01
C ILE A 78 -2.30 4.46 -4.43
N TYR A 79 -1.47 5.51 -4.42
CA TYR A 79 -1.89 6.86 -4.00
C TYR A 79 -0.95 7.90 -4.57
N LYS A 80 -1.47 9.09 -4.91
CA LYS A 80 -0.71 10.14 -5.62
C LYS A 80 -0.23 11.28 -4.73
N VAL A 81 -0.97 11.62 -3.66
CA VAL A 81 -0.78 12.87 -2.92
C VAL A 81 -0.40 12.61 -1.46
N PHE A 82 0.68 11.86 -1.24
CA PHE A 82 1.21 11.60 0.09
C PHE A 82 2.11 12.75 0.56
N ASN A 83 1.70 13.51 1.57
CA ASN A 83 2.51 14.57 2.17
C ASN A 83 2.41 14.55 3.71
N ASN A 84 3.14 15.44 4.37
CA ASN A 84 3.21 15.52 5.84
C ASN A 84 2.11 16.40 6.48
N THR A 85 1.18 16.94 5.70
CA THR A 85 0.12 17.84 6.20
C THR A 85 -1.05 17.04 6.75
N ILE A 86 -1.71 17.50 7.82
CA ILE A 86 -2.88 16.83 8.41
C ILE A 86 -3.96 16.54 7.34
N LEU A 87 -4.13 17.44 6.36
CA LEU A 87 -5.10 17.32 5.26
C LEU A 87 -4.63 16.42 4.10
N GLY A 88 -3.33 16.36 3.79
CA GLY A 88 -2.77 15.41 2.82
C GLY A 88 -2.38 14.05 3.42
N THR A 89 -2.64 13.90 4.73
CA THR A 89 -2.55 12.66 5.51
C THR A 89 -3.93 12.01 5.71
N VAL A 90 -5.01 12.68 5.30
CA VAL A 90 -6.36 12.11 5.33
C VAL A 90 -6.47 11.11 4.20
N GLY A 91 -6.56 9.84 4.54
CA GLY A 91 -6.76 8.80 3.57
C GLY A 91 -6.26 7.49 4.10
N ILE A 92 -7.09 6.83 4.89
CA ILE A 92 -6.97 5.38 4.98
C ILE A 92 -7.14 4.87 3.54
N ILE A 93 -6.09 4.24 3.00
CA ILE A 93 -6.10 3.66 1.66
C ILE A 93 -6.44 2.20 1.82
N LEU A 94 -7.51 1.74 1.19
CA LEU A 94 -7.80 0.32 1.06
C LEU A 94 -7.38 -0.15 -0.33
N VAL A 95 -6.47 -1.12 -0.37
CA VAL A 95 -6.05 -1.80 -1.60
C VAL A 95 -6.62 -3.22 -1.59
N GLU A 96 -7.59 -3.48 -2.45
CA GLU A 96 -8.18 -4.81 -2.63
C GLU A 96 -7.52 -5.49 -3.82
N ILE A 97 -6.87 -6.63 -3.60
CA ILE A 97 -6.28 -7.46 -4.65
C ILE A 97 -7.35 -8.47 -5.08
N VAL A 98 -8.01 -8.17 -6.20
CA VAL A 98 -9.25 -8.85 -6.63
C VAL A 98 -9.02 -9.90 -7.70
N GLY A 99 -7.87 -9.88 -8.37
CA GLY A 99 -7.57 -10.78 -9.47
C GLY A 99 -6.09 -10.84 -9.82
N LYS A 100 -5.74 -11.75 -10.72
CA LYS A 100 -4.40 -11.89 -11.30
C LYS A 100 -4.54 -12.14 -12.79
N GLN A 101 -3.92 -11.28 -13.59
CA GLN A 101 -3.95 -11.37 -15.05
C GLN A 101 -3.14 -12.57 -15.54
N GLN A 102 -3.34 -12.93 -16.82
CA GLN A 102 -2.60 -14.02 -17.44
C GLN A 102 -1.08 -13.82 -17.41
N ASP A 103 -0.60 -12.58 -17.45
CA ASP A 103 0.81 -12.22 -17.34
C ASP A 103 1.31 -12.11 -15.89
N GLY A 104 0.48 -12.46 -14.90
CA GLY A 104 0.83 -12.46 -13.48
C GLY A 104 0.65 -11.11 -12.78
N LYS A 105 0.18 -10.07 -13.48
CA LYS A 105 -0.10 -8.78 -12.83
C LYS A 105 -1.30 -8.85 -11.91
N LEU A 106 -1.18 -8.27 -10.71
CA LEU A 106 -2.29 -8.19 -9.75
C LEU A 106 -3.31 -7.15 -10.21
N GLU A 107 -4.59 -7.49 -10.15
CA GLU A 107 -5.70 -6.55 -10.37
C GLU A 107 -6.07 -5.91 -9.04
N LEU A 108 -6.00 -4.58 -9.00
CA LEU A 108 -6.18 -3.81 -7.77
C LEU A 108 -7.44 -2.95 -7.88
N LYS A 109 -8.24 -2.95 -6.83
CA LYS A 109 -9.26 -1.93 -6.58
C LYS A 109 -8.81 -1.08 -5.39
N ILE A 110 -8.72 0.23 -5.61
CA ILE A 110 -8.17 1.17 -4.63
C ILE A 110 -9.30 2.09 -4.17
N THR A 111 -9.49 2.18 -2.86
CA THR A 111 -10.42 3.12 -2.24
C THR A 111 -9.63 4.09 -1.37
N GLU A 112 -9.66 5.37 -1.72
CA GLU A 112 -9.09 6.47 -0.94
C GLU A 112 -10.14 6.97 0.08
N ASN A 113 -9.70 7.44 1.24
CA ASN A 113 -10.59 7.89 2.34
C ASN A 113 -11.56 6.80 2.81
N PHE A 114 -11.07 5.56 2.92
CA PHE A 114 -11.85 4.46 3.48
C PHE A 114 -12.25 4.78 4.93
N SER A 115 -13.54 4.68 5.24
CA SER A 115 -14.13 5.01 6.55
C SER A 115 -15.01 3.87 7.06
#